data_AF-A0A4U3ASP7-F1
#
_entry.id   AF-A0A4U3ASP7-F1
#
_cell.length_a   1.000
_cell.length_b   1.000
_cell.length_c   1.000
_cell.angle_alpha   90.00
_cell.angle_beta   90.00
_cell.angle_gamma   90.00
#
_symmetry.space_group_name_H-M   'P 1'
#
loop_
_entity.id
_entity.type
_entity.pdbx_description
1 polymer ?
#
loop_
_entity_poly.entity_id
_entity_poly.type
_entity_poly.pdbx_seq_one_letter_code
_entity_poly.pdbx_strand_id
1 'polypeptide(L)'
;SQSKFRNINFKSSLYADLNLSGSKFSFVTLGGVHFKDTSLGEGKHPISFNRCDLEGSTISNSNLKNMEIENCDITGMKINGIPIEKLLELYNKVKS
;
A
#
# COMPACT_ATOMS: atom_id res chain seq x y z
N SER A 1 8.75 19.36 -13.85
CA SER A 1 9.81 19.93 -12.99
C SER A 1 10.15 18.91 -11.90
N GLN A 2 11.39 18.89 -11.40
CA GLN A 2 11.76 18.07 -10.24
C GLN A 2 11.95 19.00 -9.04
N SER A 3 10.94 19.06 -8.18
CA SER A 3 11.02 19.82 -6.92
C SER A 3 11.30 18.86 -5.76
N LYS A 4 12.10 19.30 -4.79
CA LYS A 4 12.41 18.52 -3.58
C LYS A 4 11.95 19.29 -2.35
N PHE A 5 11.05 18.68 -1.58
CA PHE A 5 10.55 19.21 -0.32
C PHE A 5 11.10 18.39 0.83
N ARG A 6 11.61 19.04 1.88
CA ARG A 6 12.18 18.37 3.07
C ARG A 6 11.77 19.13 4.32
N ASN A 7 11.53 18.41 5.41
CA ASN A 7 11.21 18.96 6.73
C ASN A 7 9.98 19.88 6.74
N ILE A 8 8.96 19.55 5.94
CA ILE A 8 7.70 20.29 5.90
C ILE A 8 6.63 19.48 6.63
N ASN A 9 5.83 20.15 7.46
CA ASN A 9 4.66 19.57 8.09
C ASN A 9 3.42 19.83 7.23
N PHE A 10 2.79 18.76 6.78
CA PHE A 10 1.56 18.77 5.99
C PHE A 10 0.40 18.05 6.69
N LYS A 11 0.44 17.96 8.02
CA LYS A 11 -0.63 17.35 8.80
C LYS A 11 -1.96 18.05 8.48
N SER A 12 -3.00 17.26 8.24
CA SER A 12 -4.36 17.74 7.96
C SER A 12 -4.50 18.61 6.70
N SER A 13 -3.62 18.41 5.70
CA SER A 13 -3.72 19.05 4.38
C SER A 13 -4.43 18.18 3.34
N LEU A 14 -5.15 18.80 2.41
CA LEU A 14 -5.76 18.14 1.25
C LEU A 14 -4.87 18.33 0.00
N TYR A 15 -4.70 17.25 -0.76
CA TYR A 15 -4.05 17.24 -2.07
C TYR A 15 -5.02 16.67 -3.10
N ALA A 16 -5.61 17.54 -3.92
CA ALA A 16 -6.59 17.16 -4.93
C ALA A 16 -6.07 17.47 -6.33
N ASP A 17 -6.48 16.65 -7.31
CA ASP A 17 -6.22 16.84 -8.74
C ASP A 17 -4.72 16.95 -9.12
N LEU A 18 -3.86 16.24 -8.39
CA LEU A 18 -2.42 16.19 -8.63
C LEU A 18 -2.00 14.92 -9.37
N ASN A 19 -1.02 15.05 -10.28
CA ASN A 19 -0.29 13.91 -10.82
C ASN A 19 0.92 13.61 -9.93
N LEU A 20 0.85 12.54 -9.13
CA LEU A 20 1.94 12.06 -8.28
C LEU A 20 2.77 10.93 -8.92
N SER A 21 2.54 10.60 -10.18
CA SER A 21 3.24 9.51 -10.87
C SER A 21 4.76 9.69 -10.79
N GLY A 22 5.46 8.63 -10.36
CA GLY A 22 6.92 8.65 -10.19
C GLY A 22 7.43 9.41 -8.95
N SER A 23 6.54 9.94 -8.10
CA SER A 23 6.94 10.61 -6.85
C SER A 23 7.51 9.62 -5.84
N LYS A 24 8.44 10.09 -5.01
CA LYS A 24 9.05 9.30 -3.93
C LYS A 24 8.79 9.97 -2.58
N PHE A 25 8.18 9.21 -1.68
CA PHE A 25 7.96 9.61 -0.29
C PHE A 25 8.87 8.75 0.59
N SER A 26 9.86 9.37 1.24
CA SER A 26 10.85 8.66 2.06
C SER A 26 10.93 9.31 3.43
N PHE A 27 10.97 8.49 4.49
CA PHE A 27 11.01 8.94 5.88
C PHE A 27 9.81 9.84 6.25
N VAL A 28 8.61 9.47 5.79
CA VAL A 28 7.35 10.19 6.08
C VAL A 28 6.49 9.39 7.06
N THR A 29 5.70 10.10 7.88
CA THR A 29 4.66 9.49 8.70
C THR A 29 3.34 9.48 7.92
N LEU A 30 2.74 8.28 7.73
CA LEU A 30 1.52 8.08 6.94
C LEU A 30 0.25 7.89 7.78
N GLY A 31 0.33 8.06 9.11
CA GLY A 31 -0.79 7.84 10.01
C GLY A 31 -2.03 8.67 9.62
N GLY A 32 -3.13 7.98 9.28
CA GLY A 32 -4.39 8.60 8.86
C GLY A 32 -4.41 9.16 7.43
N VAL A 33 -3.42 8.86 6.59
CA VAL A 33 -3.46 9.24 5.16
C VAL A 33 -4.49 8.38 4.42
N HIS A 34 -5.31 9.03 3.59
CA HIS A 34 -6.31 8.36 2.76
C HIS A 34 -5.98 8.53 1.28
N PHE A 35 -5.82 7.41 0.57
CA PHE A 35 -5.80 7.38 -0.88
C PHE A 35 -7.19 6.93 -1.35
N LYS A 36 -7.92 7.82 -2.03
CA LYS A 36 -9.28 7.57 -2.51
C LYS A 36 -9.38 7.95 -3.99
N ASP A 37 -10.09 7.12 -4.75
CA ASP A 37 -10.39 7.34 -6.17
C ASP A 37 -9.13 7.60 -7.03
N THR A 38 -8.03 6.90 -6.72
CA THR A 38 -6.73 7.02 -7.41
C THR A 38 -6.56 5.98 -8.53
N SER A 39 -5.75 6.27 -9.55
CA SER A 39 -5.36 5.32 -10.60
C SER A 39 -3.85 5.32 -10.84
N LEU A 40 -3.34 4.27 -11.49
CA LEU A 40 -1.92 4.19 -11.92
C LEU A 40 -1.64 4.97 -13.23
N GLY A 41 -2.63 5.66 -13.79
CA GLY A 41 -2.53 6.35 -15.08
C GLY A 41 -2.30 5.42 -16.27
N GLU A 42 -1.97 6.00 -17.43
CA GLU A 42 -1.79 5.28 -18.70
C GLU A 42 -0.63 4.26 -18.65
N GLY A 43 0.47 4.62 -17.98
CA GLY A 43 1.67 3.77 -17.88
C GLY A 43 1.52 2.59 -16.90
N LYS A 44 0.46 2.58 -16.08
CA LYS A 44 0.18 1.55 -15.06
C LYS A 44 1.40 1.19 -14.19
N HIS A 45 2.25 2.16 -13.89
CA HIS A 45 3.40 1.92 -13.02
C HIS A 45 2.91 1.56 -11.61
N PRO A 46 3.33 0.41 -11.04
CA PRO A 46 2.80 -0.06 -9.77
C PRO A 46 3.22 0.85 -8.61
N ILE A 47 2.37 0.91 -7.59
CA ILE A 47 2.72 1.49 -6.29
C ILE A 47 3.53 0.46 -5.52
N SER A 48 4.57 0.92 -4.81
CA SER A 48 5.38 0.06 -3.95
C SER A 48 5.45 0.60 -2.52
N PHE A 49 5.36 -0.33 -1.57
CA PHE A 49 5.61 -0.09 -0.15
C PHE A 49 6.83 -0.92 0.24
N ASN A 50 7.93 -0.27 0.64
CA ASN A 50 9.17 -0.94 0.96
C ASN A 50 9.66 -0.51 2.34
N ARG A 51 9.71 -1.45 3.29
CA ARG A 51 10.00 -1.19 4.71
C ARG A 51 9.03 -0.14 5.31
N CYS A 52 7.75 -0.31 5.02
CA CYS A 52 6.68 0.53 5.56
C CYS A 52 5.95 -0.22 6.68
N ASP A 53 5.59 0.50 7.73
CA ASP A 53 4.61 0.04 8.71
C ASP A 53 3.22 0.37 8.19
N LEU A 54 2.40 -0.67 8.01
CA LEU A 54 1.02 -0.60 7.54
C LEU A 54 0.08 -1.33 8.50
N GLU A 55 0.48 -1.54 9.76
CA GLU A 55 -0.35 -2.23 10.76
C GLU A 55 -1.76 -1.61 10.85
N GLY A 56 -2.78 -2.46 10.90
CA GLY A 56 -4.19 -2.04 10.98
C GLY A 56 -4.74 -1.36 9.72
N SER A 57 -3.94 -1.21 8.66
CA SER A 57 -4.39 -0.59 7.41
C SER A 57 -5.38 -1.48 6.66
N THR A 58 -6.26 -0.85 5.87
CA THR A 58 -7.23 -1.54 5.03
C THR A 58 -7.13 -1.06 3.60
N ILE A 59 -7.05 -1.99 2.65
CA ILE A 59 -7.24 -1.73 1.23
C ILE A 59 -8.59 -2.32 0.83
N SER A 60 -9.53 -1.49 0.40
CA SER A 60 -10.90 -1.90 0.06
C SER A 60 -11.30 -1.36 -1.32
N ASN A 61 -12.22 -2.05 -2.00
CA ASN A 61 -12.79 -1.64 -3.28
C ASN A 61 -11.71 -1.25 -4.33
N SER A 62 -10.58 -1.95 -4.32
CA SER A 62 -9.40 -1.63 -5.12
C SER A 62 -9.01 -2.79 -6.02
N ASN A 63 -8.41 -2.48 -7.17
CA ASN A 63 -7.85 -3.51 -8.04
C ASN A 63 -6.46 -3.92 -7.53
N LEU A 64 -6.34 -5.15 -7.01
CA LEU A 64 -5.10 -5.72 -6.49
C LEU A 64 -4.49 -6.79 -7.42
N LYS A 65 -4.90 -6.83 -8.70
CA LYS A 65 -4.33 -7.78 -9.67
C LYS A 65 -2.82 -7.59 -9.75
N ASN A 66 -2.09 -8.71 -9.69
CA ASN A 66 -0.63 -8.78 -9.73
C ASN A 66 0.08 -8.05 -8.57
N MET A 67 -0.61 -7.82 -7.45
CA MET A 67 0.03 -7.34 -6.23
C MET A 67 0.75 -8.49 -5.54
N GLU A 68 1.98 -8.24 -5.11
CA GLU A 68 2.81 -9.19 -4.36
C GLU A 68 3.02 -8.67 -2.94
N ILE A 69 2.97 -9.57 -1.96
CA ILE A 69 3.30 -9.30 -0.56
C ILE A 69 4.44 -10.24 -0.20
N GLU A 70 5.64 -9.68 -0.09
CA GLU A 70 6.88 -10.44 0.08
C GLU A 70 7.69 -9.90 1.25
N ASN A 71 8.26 -10.81 2.04
CA ASN A 71 9.11 -10.46 3.18
C ASN A 71 8.43 -9.47 4.16
N CYS A 72 7.11 -9.61 4.34
CA CYS A 72 6.30 -8.84 5.28
C CYS A 72 5.91 -9.71 6.47
N ASP A 73 5.75 -9.07 7.63
CA ASP A 73 4.92 -9.66 8.69
C ASP A 73 3.47 -9.64 8.22
N ILE A 74 2.87 -10.83 8.13
CA ILE A 74 1.49 -11.05 7.66
C ILE A 74 0.56 -11.53 8.78
N THR A 75 1.02 -11.52 10.03
CA THR A 75 0.21 -11.97 11.16
C THR A 75 -1.06 -11.14 11.29
N GLY A 76 -2.21 -11.81 11.40
CA GLY A 76 -3.51 -11.17 11.45
C GLY A 76 -4.03 -10.60 10.12
N MET A 77 -3.26 -10.69 9.02
CA MET A 77 -3.70 -10.21 7.70
C MET A 77 -4.89 -11.04 7.18
N LYS A 78 -5.83 -10.36 6.53
CA LYS A 78 -7.01 -10.98 5.92
C LYS A 78 -7.15 -10.59 4.45
N ILE A 79 -7.52 -11.55 3.61
CA ILE A 79 -7.96 -11.33 2.22
C ILE A 79 -9.43 -11.68 2.14
N ASN A 80 -10.28 -10.71 1.78
CA ASN A 80 -11.74 -10.86 1.76
C ASN A 80 -12.30 -11.44 3.08
N GLY A 81 -11.74 -11.01 4.22
CA GLY A 81 -12.13 -11.48 5.56
C GLY A 81 -11.52 -12.83 5.98
N ILE A 82 -10.84 -13.53 5.08
CA ILE A 82 -10.22 -14.84 5.36
C ILE A 82 -8.80 -14.63 5.89
N PRO A 83 -8.43 -15.17 7.07
CA PRO A 83 -7.06 -15.10 7.60
C PRO A 83 -6.06 -15.78 6.66
N ILE A 84 -4.99 -15.07 6.30
CA ILE A 84 -3.98 -15.59 5.35
C ILE A 84 -3.21 -16.79 5.92
N GLU A 85 -2.94 -16.78 7.22
CA GLU A 85 -2.23 -17.85 7.93
C GLU A 85 -2.97 -19.18 7.73
N LYS A 86 -4.31 -19.15 7.76
CA LYS A 86 -5.12 -20.33 7.54
C LYS A 86 -5.03 -20.86 6.11
N LEU A 87 -4.98 -19.96 5.12
CA LEU A 87 -4.82 -20.34 3.72
C LEU A 87 -3.45 -20.98 3.46
N LEU A 88 -2.39 -20.42 4.06
CA LEU A 88 -1.03 -20.97 3.95
C LEU A 88 -0.90 -22.34 4.63
N GLU A 89 -1.50 -22.53 5.81
CA GLU A 89 -1.59 -23.86 6.45
C GLU A 89 -2.23 -24.90 5.52
N LEU A 90 -3.36 -24.55 4.89
CA LEU A 90 -4.07 -25.46 3.99
C LEU A 90 -3.25 -25.78 2.74
N TYR A 91 -2.62 -24.78 2.13
CA TYR A 91 -1.74 -24.98 0.99
C TYR A 91 -0.59 -25.93 1.32
N ASN A 92 0.07 -25.75 2.46
CA ASN A 92 1.18 -26.60 2.89
C ASN A 92 0.74 -28.05 3.14
N LYS A 93 -0.48 -28.27 3.66
CA LYS A 93 -1.04 -29.62 3.84
C LYS A 93 -1.39 -30.34 2.54
N VAL A 94 -1.77 -29.60 1.50
CA VAL A 94 -2.09 -30.18 0.18
C VAL A 94 -0.81 -30.46 -0.61
N LYS A 95 0.24 -29.68 -0.37
CA LYS A 95 1.53 -29.81 -1.04
C LYS A 95 2.42 -30.90 -0.43
N SER A 96 2.25 -31.21 0.86
CA SER A 96 2.90 -32.33 1.55
C SER A 96 2.30 -33.67 1.16
#